data_AF-A0A961H823-F1
#
_entry.id   AF-A0A961H823-F1
#
_cell.length_a   1.000
_cell.length_b   1.000
_cell.length_c   1.000
_cell.angle_alpha   90.00
_cell.angle_beta   90.00
_cell.angle_gamma   90.00
#
_symmetry.space_group_name_H-M   'P 1'
#
loop_
_entity.id
_entity.type
_entity.pdbx_description
1 polymer ?
#
loop_
_entity_poly.entity_id
_entity_poly.type
_entity_poly.pdbx_seq_one_letter_code
_entity_poly.pdbx_strand_id
1 'polypeptide(L)'
;MNVTAVEFLATMVTVTVALRRRRLACPLVKAAKTIHFRRDLILNAVEHWISNGRVEGLNTKVRLIIRRAYGFHSPDAALALVMLGAGPINLQLPHERTHVPGA
;
A
#
# COMPACT_ATOMS: atom_id res chain seq x y z
N MET A 1 -0.19 21.15 0.59
CA MET A 1 -1.62 21.02 0.27
C MET A 1 -2.09 19.87 1.11
N ASN A 2 -3.00 20.12 2.04
CA ASN A 2 -3.45 19.10 2.99
C ASN A 2 -4.91 18.78 2.66
N VAL A 3 -5.23 17.50 2.50
CA VAL A 3 -6.63 17.06 2.37
C VAL A 3 -7.29 17.23 3.73
N THR A 4 -8.43 17.92 3.75
CA THR A 4 -9.19 18.21 4.98
C THR A 4 -10.49 17.44 5.05
N ALA A 5 -11.07 17.07 3.92
CA ALA A 5 -12.23 16.19 3.87
C ALA A 5 -12.26 15.41 2.55
N VAL A 6 -12.81 14.20 2.60
CA VAL A 6 -13.16 13.42 1.42
C VAL A 6 -14.58 12.92 1.62
N GLU A 7 -15.49 13.34 0.74
CA GLU A 7 -16.90 12.97 0.77
C GLU A 7 -17.22 12.07 -0.41
N PHE A 8 -17.93 10.98 -0.14
CA PHE A 8 -18.34 10.01 -1.15
C PHE A 8 -19.86 10.10 -1.33
N LEU A 9 -20.28 10.56 -2.51
CA LEU A 9 -21.65 10.50 -2.98
C LEU A 9 -21.79 9.35 -3.97
N ALA A 10 -23.02 8.90 -4.23
CA ALA A 10 -23.30 7.75 -5.10
C ALA A 10 -22.66 7.86 -6.50
N THR A 11 -22.43 9.08 -7.00
CA THR A 11 -21.89 9.34 -8.34
C THR A 11 -20.63 10.21 -8.35
N MET A 12 -20.16 10.68 -7.20
CA MET A 12 -19.08 11.68 -7.14
C MET A 12 -18.27 11.55 -5.84
N VAL A 13 -16.96 11.72 -5.96
CA VAL A 13 -16.06 11.86 -4.80
C VAL A 13 -15.56 13.30 -4.75
N THR A 14 -15.86 14.00 -3.66
CA THR A 14 -15.41 15.37 -3.43
C THR A 14 -14.21 15.35 -2.49
N VAL A 15 -13.08 15.92 -2.92
CA VAL A 15 -11.87 16.05 -2.11
C VAL A 15 -11.65 17.52 -1.78
N THR A 16 -11.82 17.88 -0.51
CA THR A 16 -11.59 19.24 0.00
C THR A 16 -10.17 19.35 0.52
N VAL A 17 -9.48 20.42 0.12
CA VAL A 17 -8.07 20.64 0.47
C VAL A 17 -7.85 22.05 1.02
N ALA A 18 -7.14 22.14 2.15
CA ALA A 18 -6.68 23.41 2.68
C ALA A 18 -5.39 23.86 1.99
N LEU A 19 -5.40 25.10 1.52
CA LEU A 19 -4.28 25.75 0.84
C LEU A 19 -3.63 26.78 1.76
N ARG A 20 -2.30 26.69 1.93
CA ARG A 20 -1.50 27.68 2.68
C ARG A 20 -0.95 28.82 1.82
N ARG A 21 -0.97 28.70 0.48
CA ARG A 21 -0.49 29.73 -0.47
C ARG A 21 -1.37 29.79 -1.72
N ARG A 22 -1.59 31.00 -2.26
CA ARG A 22 -2.52 31.29 -3.39
C ARG A 22 -2.07 30.83 -4.79
N ARG A 23 -0.83 30.40 -5.01
CA ARG A 23 -0.32 29.98 -6.34
C ARG A 23 0.01 28.48 -6.39
N LEU A 24 -1.02 27.63 -6.56
CA LEU A 24 -0.83 26.18 -6.77
C LEU A 24 -1.73 25.59 -7.88
N ALA A 25 -2.11 26.36 -8.89
CA ALA A 25 -2.87 25.84 -10.04
C ALA A 25 -2.16 24.63 -10.69
N CYS A 26 -0.85 24.70 -10.95
CA CYS A 26 -0.09 23.59 -11.52
C CYS A 26 -0.07 22.33 -10.63
N PRO A 27 0.23 22.39 -9.33
CA PRO A 27 0.14 21.24 -8.43
C PRO A 27 -1.26 20.62 -8.34
N LEU A 28 -2.33 21.43 -8.33
CA LEU A 28 -3.70 20.92 -8.32
C LEU A 28 -4.05 20.21 -9.63
N VAL A 29 -3.65 20.79 -10.78
CA VAL A 29 -3.82 20.14 -12.09
C VAL A 29 -3.05 18.83 -12.14
N LYS A 30 -1.83 18.76 -11.60
CA LYS A 30 -1.06 17.50 -11.50
C LYS A 30 -1.77 16.48 -10.62
N ALA A 31 -2.30 16.88 -9.46
CA ALA A 31 -3.05 16.00 -8.58
C ALA A 31 -4.31 15.46 -9.28
N ALA A 32 -5.10 16.32 -9.93
CA ALA A 32 -6.27 15.93 -10.69
C ALA A 32 -5.92 14.93 -11.82
N LYS A 33 -4.85 15.21 -12.60
CA LYS A 33 -4.35 14.27 -13.62
C LYS A 33 -3.97 12.91 -13.03
N THR A 34 -3.28 12.89 -11.89
CA THR A 34 -2.93 11.64 -11.20
C THR A 34 -4.16 10.87 -10.73
N ILE A 35 -5.16 11.56 -10.18
CA ILE A 35 -6.43 10.94 -9.74
C ILE A 35 -7.15 10.31 -10.93
N HIS A 36 -7.26 11.03 -12.05
CA HIS A 36 -7.86 10.49 -13.27
C HIS A 36 -7.09 9.28 -13.81
N PHE A 37 -5.76 9.36 -13.85
CA PHE A 37 -4.92 8.26 -14.31
C PHE A 37 -5.01 7.01 -13.42
N ARG A 38 -5.26 7.19 -12.12
CA ARG A 38 -5.36 6.10 -11.14
C ARG A 38 -6.80 5.74 -10.76
N ARG A 39 -7.80 6.16 -11.56
CA ARG A 39 -9.22 5.99 -11.25
C ARG A 39 -9.58 4.54 -10.93
N ASP A 40 -9.09 3.58 -11.72
CA ASP A 40 -9.44 2.17 -11.54
C ASP A 40 -8.89 1.62 -10.21
N LEU A 41 -7.69 2.03 -9.80
CA LEU A 41 -7.13 1.65 -8.50
C LEU A 41 -7.97 2.22 -7.33
N ILE A 42 -8.48 3.44 -7.48
CA ILE A 42 -9.34 4.08 -6.48
C ILE A 42 -10.66 3.32 -6.37
N LEU A 43 -11.27 2.95 -7.51
CA LEU A 43 -12.50 2.17 -7.53
C LEU A 43 -12.31 0.79 -6.91
N ASN A 44 -11.25 0.07 -7.27
CA ASN A 44 -10.94 -1.23 -6.69
C ASN A 44 -10.71 -1.15 -5.17
N ALA A 45 -10.07 -0.08 -4.69
CA ALA A 45 -9.89 0.13 -3.26
C ALA A 45 -11.21 0.34 -2.52
N VAL A 46 -12.18 1.02 -3.14
CA VAL A 46 -13.53 1.19 -2.59
C VAL A 46 -14.30 -0.13 -2.64
N GLU A 47 -14.28 -0.83 -3.77
CA GLU A 47 -14.97 -2.12 -3.97
C GLU A 47 -14.50 -3.20 -2.99
N HIS A 48 -13.19 -3.28 -2.75
CA HIS A 48 -12.60 -4.23 -1.81
C HIS A 48 -12.47 -3.69 -0.37
N TRP A 49 -13.07 -2.52 -0.08
CA TRP A 49 -13.04 -1.89 1.25
C TRP A 49 -11.63 -1.78 1.85
N ILE A 50 -10.64 -1.46 1.00
CA ILE A 50 -9.25 -1.36 1.41
C ILE A 50 -9.04 -0.01 2.11
N SER A 51 -8.89 -0.05 3.43
CA SER A 51 -8.59 1.15 4.21
C SER A 51 -7.16 1.65 3.98
N ASN A 52 -6.97 2.97 3.99
CA ASN A 52 -5.63 3.57 3.96
C ASN A 52 -4.74 3.04 5.09
N GLY A 53 -5.30 2.79 6.28
CA GLY A 53 -4.56 2.21 7.40
C GLY A 53 -3.96 0.82 7.07
N ARG A 54 -4.69 -0.05 6.35
CA ARG A 54 -4.14 -1.34 5.88
C ARG A 54 -2.98 -1.13 4.89
N VAL A 55 -3.14 -0.18 3.96
CA VAL A 55 -2.10 0.15 2.97
C VAL A 55 -0.86 0.74 3.63
N GLU A 56 -1.04 1.69 4.56
CA GLU A 56 0.05 2.32 5.31
C GLU A 56 0.77 1.34 6.23
N GLY A 57 0.03 0.46 6.89
CA GLY A 57 0.59 -0.63 7.69
C GLY A 57 1.45 -1.57 6.85
N LEU A 58 0.94 -1.99 5.68
CA LEU A 58 1.69 -2.81 4.73
C LEU A 58 2.95 -2.07 4.24
N ASN A 59 2.82 -0.81 3.83
CA ASN A 59 3.95 0.01 3.38
C ASN A 59 5.03 0.15 4.46
N THR A 60 4.63 0.30 5.73
CA THR A 60 5.54 0.38 6.87
C THR A 60 6.27 -0.95 7.07
N LYS A 61 5.54 -2.07 7.00
CA LYS A 61 6.12 -3.43 7.10
C LYS A 61 7.13 -3.70 5.99
N VAL A 62 6.78 -3.39 4.74
CA VAL A 62 7.69 -3.52 3.58
C VAL A 62 8.93 -2.66 3.77
N ARG A 63 8.76 -1.40 4.21
CA ARG A 63 9.91 -0.49 4.45
C ARG A 63 10.83 -1.01 5.56
N LEU A 64 10.27 -1.64 6.60
CA LEU A 64 11.06 -2.30 7.63
C LEU A 64 11.84 -3.50 7.09
N ILE A 65 11.21 -4.33 6.25
CA ILE A 65 11.88 -5.47 5.59
C ILE A 65 13.03 -4.97 4.72
N ILE A 66 12.81 -3.95 3.89
CA ILE A 66 13.85 -3.34 3.05
C ILE A 66 15.03 -2.85 3.91
N ARG A 67 14.75 -2.20 5.05
CA ARG A 67 15.81 -1.75 5.98
C ARG A 67 16.61 -2.91 6.56
N ARG A 68 15.97 -4.04 6.86
CA ARG A 68 16.64 -5.26 7.36
C ARG A 68 17.42 -5.97 6.27
N ALA A 69 16.99 -5.86 5.01
CA ALA A 69 17.63 -6.45 3.85
C ALA A 69 18.87 -5.65 3.36
N TYR A 70 19.21 -4.52 3.99
CA TYR A 70 20.46 -3.83 3.70
C TYR A 70 21.66 -4.78 3.95
N GLY A 71 22.54 -4.90 2.96
CA GLY A 71 23.67 -5.84 2.97
C GLY A 71 23.44 -7.14 2.19
N PHE A 72 22.22 -7.37 1.69
CA PHE A 72 21.98 -8.47 0.75
C PHE A 72 22.72 -8.25 -0.56
N HIS A 73 23.28 -9.34 -1.10
CA HIS A 73 24.02 -9.32 -2.35
C HIS A 73 23.11 -9.25 -3.59
N SER A 74 21.80 -9.48 -3.43
CA SER A 74 20.80 -9.39 -4.52
C SER A 74 19.50 -8.75 -4.05
N PRO A 75 18.83 -7.94 -4.90
CA PRO A 75 17.48 -7.43 -4.64
C PRO A 75 16.43 -8.54 -4.53
N ASP A 76 16.65 -9.70 -5.17
CA ASP A 76 15.70 -10.82 -5.13
C ASP A 76 15.56 -11.40 -3.72
N ALA A 77 16.63 -11.37 -2.93
CA ALA A 77 16.58 -11.80 -1.53
C ALA A 77 15.69 -10.86 -0.68
N ALA A 78 15.69 -9.56 -0.97
CA ALA A 78 14.82 -8.60 -0.30
C ALA A 78 13.35 -8.80 -0.73
N LEU A 79 13.11 -9.06 -2.02
CA LEU A 79 11.78 -9.38 -2.54
C LEU A 79 11.23 -10.68 -1.92
N ALA A 80 12.05 -11.72 -1.81
CA ALA A 80 11.68 -12.98 -1.17
C ALA A 80 11.25 -12.77 0.29
N LEU A 81 11.95 -11.92 1.05
CA LEU A 81 11.52 -11.56 2.41
C LEU A 81 10.20 -10.80 2.44
N VAL A 82 9.94 -9.91 1.47
CA VAL A 82 8.65 -9.22 1.36
C VAL A 82 7.53 -10.21 1.08
N MET A 83 7.73 -11.15 0.15
CA MET A 83 6.75 -12.19 -0.17
C MET A 83 6.52 -13.14 1.01
N LEU A 84 7.57 -13.53 1.74
CA LEU A 84 7.47 -14.35 2.94
C LEU A 84 6.73 -13.63 4.07
N GLY A 85 7.01 -12.34 4.27
CA GLY A 85 6.48 -11.59 5.40
C GLY A 85 5.09 -10.98 5.16
N ALA A 86 4.76 -10.63 3.92
CA ALA A 86 3.59 -9.84 3.58
C ALA A 86 2.89 -10.27 2.27
N GLY A 87 3.41 -11.28 1.58
CA GLY A 87 2.75 -11.86 0.41
C GLY A 87 1.71 -12.92 0.80
N PRO A 88 0.81 -13.27 -0.13
CA PRO A 88 -0.11 -14.39 0.05
C PRO A 88 0.68 -15.69 -0.10
N ILE A 89 1.20 -16.20 1.01
CA ILE A 89 1.90 -17.48 1.05
C ILE A 89 1.14 -18.47 1.93
N ASN A 90 1.03 -19.71 1.47
CA ASN A 90 0.50 -20.81 2.26
C ASN A 90 1.70 -21.64 2.72
N LEU A 91 2.19 -21.36 3.93
CA LEU A 91 3.39 -21.97 4.48
C LEU A 91 3.00 -22.87 5.65
N GLN A 92 3.33 -24.15 5.56
CA GLN A 92 3.27 -25.05 6.71
C GLN A 92 4.46 -24.74 7.64
N LEU A 93 4.14 -24.28 8.85
CA LEU A 93 5.16 -23.83 9.79
C LEU A 93 5.98 -25.02 10.29
N PRO A 94 7.27 -24.84 10.63
CA PRO A 94 8.12 -25.94 11.08
C PRO A 94 7.57 -26.74 12.27
N HIS A 95 6.74 -26.13 13.12
CA HIS A 95 6.09 -26.79 14.25
C HIS A 95 4.74 -27.46 13.89
N GLU A 96 4.16 -27.12 12.74
CA GLU A 96 2.99 -27.79 12.17
C GLU A 96 3.41 -29.02 11.33
N ARG A 97 4.70 -29.24 11.15
CA ARG A 97 5.23 -30.47 10.55
C ARG A 97 5.03 -31.57 11.57
N THR A 98 4.10 -32.48 11.31
CA THR A 98 4.02 -33.75 12.03
C THR A 98 5.36 -34.46 11.87
N HIS A 99 6.11 -34.55 12.96
CA HIS A 99 7.33 -35.34 12.99
C HIS A 99 6.93 -36.81 12.80
N VAL A 100 7.07 -37.33 11.58
CA VAL A 100 6.95 -38.77 11.34
C VAL A 100 8.18 -39.41 12.00
N PRO A 101 8.04 -40.17 13.10
CA PRO A 101 9.18 -40.83 13.71
C PRO A 101 9.53 -42.03 12.81
N GLY A 102 10.65 -41.97 12.09
CA GLY A 102 11.22 -43.13 11.39
C GLY A 102 11.38 -43.03 9.88
N ALA A 103 12.00 -41.95 9.38
CA ALA A 103 12.67 -41.95 8.08
C ALA A 103 14.19 -41.87 8.31
#